data_AF-A0A093YF51-F1
#
_entry.id   AF-A0A093YF51-F1
#
_cell.length_a   1.000
_cell.length_b   1.000
_cell.length_c   1.000
_cell.angle_alpha   90.00
_cell.angle_beta   90.00
_cell.angle_gamma   90.00
#
_symmetry.space_group_name_H-M   'P 1'
#
loop_
_entity.id
_entity.type
_entity.pdbx_description
1 polymer ?
#
loop_
_entity_poly.entity_id
_entity_poly.type
_entity_poly.pdbx_seq_one_letter_code
_entity_poly.pdbx_strand_id
1 'polypeptide(L)'
;MATTTTLLNLPTEILHQITRDFSYASQIALSLTCRDLHGRVKDPNLRLRFTSSLEKDTPYTMEDLLEIELWPEFAPSFNRAYGSKQMPSANDFFACGHCRKIRSAIKFTNSHLSRPYLKRGLGEEKMDWGDDRTWRMCIPCGVAVSMWPRGRSYPFGGMSGGYGFTCYRCGGFQAERLGFEGEKVNFMCDSCHGSINEKQEPFST
;
A
#
# COMPACT_ATOMS: atom_id res chain seq x y z
N MET A 1 47.70 15.76 -14.78
CA MET A 1 47.08 15.58 -13.45
C MET A 1 45.60 15.30 -13.68
N ALA A 2 45.11 14.12 -13.31
CA ALA A 2 43.70 13.82 -13.42
C ALA A 2 42.96 14.59 -12.32
N THR A 3 42.20 15.61 -12.68
CA THR A 3 41.29 16.29 -11.76
C THR A 3 40.24 15.28 -11.32
N THR A 4 40.27 14.89 -10.06
CA THR A 4 39.20 14.09 -9.44
C THR A 4 37.90 14.90 -9.52
N THR A 5 37.04 14.56 -10.47
CA THR A 5 35.70 15.11 -10.58
C THR A 5 34.88 14.61 -9.39
N THR A 6 34.80 15.42 -8.34
CA THR A 6 33.90 15.17 -7.22
C THR A 6 32.47 15.53 -7.64
N LEU A 7 31.48 14.81 -7.12
CA LEU A 7 30.05 15.08 -7.38
C LEU A 7 29.68 16.54 -7.10
N LEU A 8 30.35 17.20 -6.15
CA LEU A 8 30.15 18.60 -5.80
C LEU A 8 30.49 19.57 -6.95
N ASN A 9 31.43 19.20 -7.83
CA ASN A 9 31.87 20.06 -8.93
C ASN A 9 30.97 19.96 -10.18
N LEU A 10 29.99 19.04 -10.18
CA LEU A 10 29.05 18.90 -11.30
C LEU A 10 27.96 19.97 -11.25
N PRO A 11 27.42 20.42 -12.40
CA PRO A 11 26.21 21.23 -12.45
C PRO A 11 25.01 20.52 -11.81
N THR A 12 24.06 21.28 -11.29
CA THR A 12 22.90 20.75 -10.56
C THR A 12 21.99 19.93 -11.47
N GLU A 13 21.91 20.26 -12.75
CA GLU A 13 21.17 19.53 -13.78
C GLU A 13 21.73 18.13 -13.99
N ILE A 14 23.07 18.00 -14.04
CA ILE A 14 23.77 16.73 -14.17
C ILE A 14 23.59 15.89 -12.91
N LEU A 15 23.68 16.52 -11.73
CA LEU A 15 23.37 15.85 -10.46
C LEU A 15 21.91 15.37 -10.42
N HIS A 16 20.96 16.14 -10.95
CA HIS A 16 19.56 15.72 -11.06
C HIS A 16 19.37 14.54 -12.01
N GLN A 17 20.11 14.47 -13.12
CA GLN A 17 20.08 13.32 -14.01
C GLN A 17 20.64 12.07 -13.32
N ILE A 18 21.82 12.18 -12.69
CA ILE A 18 22.44 11.06 -11.95
C ILE A 18 21.52 10.57 -10.82
N THR A 19 20.91 11.47 -10.06
CA THR A 19 20.04 11.11 -8.93
C THR A 19 18.69 10.55 -9.37
N ARG A 20 18.23 10.80 -10.60
CA ARG A 20 17.05 10.12 -11.15
C ARG A 20 17.28 8.63 -11.39
N ASP A 21 18.52 8.23 -11.66
CA ASP A 21 18.87 6.84 -11.90
C ASP A 21 19.17 6.08 -10.59
N PHE A 22 19.19 6.79 -9.46
CA PHE A 22 19.43 6.20 -8.14
C PHE A 22 18.13 5.69 -7.53
N SER A 23 18.22 4.53 -6.87
CA SER A 23 17.15 4.06 -5.96
C SER A 23 16.89 5.08 -4.85
N TYR A 24 15.69 5.06 -4.29
CA TYR A 24 15.29 5.90 -3.16
C TYR A 24 16.31 5.83 -2.00
N ALA A 25 16.76 4.63 -1.64
CA ALA A 25 17.77 4.44 -0.60
C ALA A 25 19.12 5.08 -0.94
N SER A 26 19.54 4.99 -2.22
CA SER A 26 20.78 5.61 -2.69
C SER A 26 20.69 7.14 -2.71
N GLN A 27 19.51 7.70 -3.02
CA GLN A 27 19.27 9.15 -2.96
C GLN A 27 19.37 9.67 -1.51
N ILE A 28 18.78 8.95 -0.54
CA ILE A 28 18.94 9.29 0.88
C ILE A 28 20.40 9.18 1.32
N ALA A 29 21.07 8.07 0.98
CA ALA A 29 22.47 7.89 1.35
C ALA A 29 23.33 9.04 0.83
N LEU A 30 23.09 9.47 -0.42
CA LEU A 30 23.78 10.60 -1.03
C LEU A 30 23.48 11.92 -0.30
N SER A 31 22.21 12.21 0.04
CA SER A 31 21.87 13.43 0.78
C SER A 31 22.47 13.46 2.18
N LEU A 32 22.76 12.30 2.78
CA LEU A 32 23.40 12.21 4.10
C LEU A 32 24.93 12.32 4.05
N THR A 33 25.57 12.30 2.87
CA THR A 33 27.04 12.36 2.76
C THR A 33 27.62 13.73 3.09
N CYS A 34 26.98 14.83 2.66
CA CYS A 34 27.38 16.19 3.03
C CYS A 34 26.24 17.21 2.88
N ARG A 35 26.35 18.35 3.57
CA ARG A 35 25.32 19.40 3.60
C ARG A 35 25.07 20.05 2.23
N ASP A 36 26.12 20.18 1.43
CA ASP A 36 26.02 20.75 0.08
C ASP A 36 25.28 19.80 -0.87
N LEU A 37 25.57 18.49 -0.80
CA LEU A 37 24.80 17.49 -1.54
C LEU A 37 23.37 17.39 -1.02
N HIS A 38 23.15 17.48 0.30
CA HIS A 38 21.79 17.53 0.87
C HIS A 38 20.95 18.68 0.30
N GLY A 39 21.53 19.86 0.09
CA GLY A 39 20.81 21.01 -0.48
C GLY A 39 20.56 20.88 -1.98
N ARG A 40 21.41 20.15 -2.71
CA ARG A 40 21.38 20.04 -4.18
C ARG A 40 20.66 18.79 -4.68
N VAL A 41 20.79 17.69 -3.96
CA VAL A 41 20.00 16.48 -4.12
C VAL A 41 18.68 16.78 -3.42
N LYS A 42 17.64 17.13 -4.19
CA LYS A 42 16.31 17.51 -3.69
C LYS A 42 15.96 16.73 -2.43
N ASP A 43 15.74 17.43 -1.31
CA ASP A 43 15.31 16.81 -0.05
C ASP A 43 14.14 15.87 -0.36
N PRO A 44 14.27 14.55 -0.09
CA PRO A 44 13.21 13.59 -0.32
C PRO A 44 11.90 14.00 0.36
N ASN A 45 11.98 14.73 1.48
CA ASN A 45 10.83 15.24 2.24
C ASN A 45 10.22 16.52 1.64
N LEU A 46 10.94 17.25 0.78
CA LEU A 46 10.45 18.47 0.09
C LEU A 46 10.02 18.19 -1.35
N ARG A 47 9.74 16.93 -1.71
CA ARG A 47 9.12 16.56 -2.99
C ARG A 47 7.69 17.10 -3.08
N LEU A 48 7.52 18.42 -3.20
CA LEU A 48 6.35 19.05 -3.79
C LEU A 48 6.33 18.68 -5.27
N ARG A 49 5.76 17.52 -5.60
CA ARG A 49 5.53 17.14 -6.98
C ARG A 49 4.27 17.85 -7.48
N PHE A 50 4.43 18.60 -8.56
CA PHE A 50 3.35 19.15 -9.38
C PHE A 50 2.58 17.99 -10.04
N THR A 51 1.59 17.42 -9.35
CA THR A 51 0.56 16.58 -9.96
C THR A 51 -0.80 16.98 -9.40
N SER A 52 -1.58 17.66 -10.25
CA SER A 52 -3.03 17.88 -10.18
C SER A 52 -3.67 17.89 -8.79
N SER A 53 -3.74 19.08 -8.17
CA SER A 53 -4.79 19.61 -7.26
C SER A 53 -5.37 18.77 -6.10
N LEU A 54 -4.94 17.52 -5.86
CA LEU A 54 -5.43 16.66 -4.76
C LEU A 54 -4.32 16.07 -3.88
N GLU A 55 -3.06 16.08 -4.33
CA GLU A 55 -1.89 15.50 -3.64
C GLU A 55 -1.07 16.55 -2.88
N LYS A 56 -1.71 17.41 -2.08
CA LYS A 56 -0.99 18.29 -1.15
C LYS A 56 -0.71 17.48 0.13
N ASP A 57 0.58 17.30 0.43
CA ASP A 57 1.14 16.86 1.73
C ASP A 57 1.63 15.40 1.87
N THR A 58 1.86 14.65 0.78
CA THR A 58 2.49 13.32 0.90
C THR A 58 4.00 13.39 0.60
N PRO A 59 4.89 13.13 1.59
CA PRO A 59 6.34 13.22 1.41
C PRO A 59 6.91 12.12 0.49
N TYR A 60 6.17 11.03 0.29
CA TYR A 60 6.62 9.87 -0.49
C TYR A 60 5.74 9.61 -1.70
N THR A 61 6.36 9.32 -2.84
CA THR A 61 5.67 8.81 -4.03
C THR A 61 5.43 7.31 -3.94
N MET A 62 4.61 6.72 -4.82
CA MET A 62 4.39 5.26 -4.76
C MET A 62 5.68 4.52 -5.04
N GLU A 63 6.49 5.02 -5.96
CA GLU A 63 7.78 4.45 -6.29
C GLU A 63 8.66 4.37 -5.04
N ASP A 64 8.73 5.46 -4.27
CA ASP A 64 9.45 5.50 -2.99
C ASP A 64 8.89 4.49 -1.99
N LEU A 65 7.56 4.44 -1.84
CA LEU A 65 6.91 3.54 -0.89
C LEU A 65 7.10 2.06 -1.27
N LEU A 66 7.13 1.73 -2.55
CA LEU A 66 7.41 0.37 -3.03
C LEU A 66 8.84 -0.05 -2.79
N GLU A 67 9.79 0.88 -2.85
CA GLU A 67 11.18 0.61 -2.46
C GLU A 67 11.30 0.40 -0.94
N ILE A 68 10.63 1.22 -0.12
CA ILE A 68 10.62 1.08 1.34
C ILE A 68 9.95 -0.25 1.75
N GLU A 69 8.91 -0.68 1.04
CA GLU A 69 8.24 -1.98 1.25
C GLU A 69 9.20 -3.18 1.14
N LEU A 70 10.34 -3.04 0.46
CA LEU A 70 11.33 -4.10 0.29
C LEU A 70 12.37 -4.13 1.41
N TRP A 71 12.35 -3.18 2.32
CA TRP A 71 13.31 -3.13 3.42
C TRP A 71 12.98 -4.24 4.44
N PRO A 72 14.00 -4.83 5.09
CA PRO A 72 13.82 -5.96 6.02
C PRO A 72 12.82 -5.68 7.16
N GLU A 73 12.75 -4.43 7.61
CA GLU A 73 11.88 -3.96 8.70
C GLU A 73 10.40 -4.00 8.32
N PHE A 74 10.10 -3.88 7.02
CA PHE A 74 8.73 -3.85 6.49
C PHE A 74 8.29 -5.18 5.87
N ALA A 75 9.20 -6.12 5.68
CA ALA A 75 8.92 -7.44 5.11
C ALA A 75 9.63 -8.58 5.88
N PRO A 76 9.46 -8.67 7.22
CA PRO A 76 10.19 -9.63 8.05
C PRO A 76 9.90 -11.10 7.67
N SER A 77 8.68 -11.41 7.20
CA SER A 77 8.33 -12.79 6.81
C SER A 77 9.02 -13.24 5.52
N PHE A 78 9.66 -12.32 4.82
CA PHE A 78 10.33 -12.59 3.55
C PHE A 78 11.83 -12.84 3.69
N ASN A 79 12.43 -12.65 4.87
CA ASN A 79 13.84 -12.94 5.21
C ASN A 79 14.84 -12.80 4.04
N ARG A 80 14.81 -11.65 3.34
CA ARG A 80 15.61 -11.32 2.13
C ARG A 80 15.48 -12.27 0.92
N ALA A 81 14.70 -13.34 0.99
CA ALA A 81 14.44 -14.25 -0.12
C ALA A 81 13.38 -13.65 -1.05
N TYR A 82 13.83 -12.83 -2.01
CA TYR A 82 13.02 -12.45 -3.17
C TYR A 82 12.47 -13.73 -3.84
N GLY A 83 11.16 -13.99 -3.69
CA GLY A 83 10.49 -15.17 -4.25
C GLY A 83 10.00 -16.20 -3.23
N SER A 84 10.02 -15.90 -1.93
CA SER A 84 9.28 -16.66 -0.93
C SER A 84 7.81 -16.78 -1.34
N LYS A 85 7.30 -18.03 -1.45
CA LYS A 85 5.88 -18.34 -1.69
C LYS A 85 5.03 -18.16 -0.43
N GLN A 86 5.64 -17.75 0.68
CA GLN A 86 4.93 -17.56 1.93
C GLN A 86 3.97 -16.38 1.79
N MET A 87 2.74 -16.60 2.20
CA MET A 87 1.73 -15.56 2.22
C MET A 87 2.11 -14.53 3.31
N PRO A 88 1.89 -13.21 3.10
CA PRO A 88 2.28 -12.21 4.08
C PRO A 88 1.62 -12.43 5.44
N SER A 89 2.34 -12.14 6.52
CA SER A 89 1.82 -12.09 7.89
C SER A 89 1.40 -10.66 8.28
N ALA A 90 0.74 -10.50 9.42
CA ALA A 90 0.37 -9.18 9.95
C ALA A 90 1.58 -8.26 10.20
N ASN A 91 2.79 -8.82 10.35
CA ASN A 91 4.01 -8.06 10.55
C ASN A 91 4.68 -7.63 9.24
N ASP A 92 4.13 -8.03 8.09
CA ASP A 92 4.53 -7.49 6.81
C ASP A 92 3.70 -6.25 6.49
N PHE A 93 4.34 -5.30 5.83
CA PHE A 93 3.78 -4.01 5.51
C PHE A 93 3.81 -3.77 4.01
N PHE A 94 2.81 -3.05 3.52
CA PHE A 94 2.54 -2.82 2.11
C PHE A 94 2.15 -1.37 1.88
N ALA A 95 2.59 -0.81 0.75
CA ALA A 95 2.22 0.52 0.34
C ALA A 95 0.79 0.58 -0.22
N CYS A 96 0.04 1.62 0.13
CA CYS A 96 -1.27 1.93 -0.44
C CYS A 96 -1.14 3.07 -1.47
N GLY A 97 -1.52 2.80 -2.72
CA GLY A 97 -1.51 3.77 -3.81
C GLY A 97 -2.46 4.94 -3.63
N HIS A 98 -3.56 4.76 -2.89
CA HIS A 98 -4.55 5.82 -2.68
C HIS A 98 -4.16 6.80 -1.56
N CYS A 99 -3.79 6.30 -0.37
CA CYS A 99 -3.43 7.17 0.75
C CYS A 99 -1.92 7.42 0.92
N ARG A 100 -1.09 6.87 0.03
CA ARG A 100 0.39 6.98 0.05
C ARG A 100 1.00 6.67 1.42
N LYS A 101 0.51 5.62 2.08
CA LYS A 101 0.99 5.17 3.40
C LYS A 101 1.35 3.70 3.37
N ILE A 102 2.40 3.35 4.11
CA ILE A 102 2.73 1.96 4.44
C ILE A 102 1.79 1.48 5.54
N ARG A 103 1.18 0.31 5.35
CA ARG A 103 0.21 -0.30 6.27
C ARG A 103 0.49 -1.78 6.43
N SER A 104 0.15 -2.36 7.58
CA SER A 104 0.24 -3.81 7.80
C SER A 104 -0.63 -4.58 6.79
N ALA A 105 -0.22 -5.81 6.47
CA ALA A 105 -0.93 -6.75 5.60
C ALA A 105 -2.40 -6.91 5.98
N ILE A 106 -2.73 -6.86 7.28
CA ILE A 106 -4.11 -6.98 7.78
C ILE A 106 -5.04 -5.87 7.30
N LYS A 107 -4.49 -4.81 6.70
CA LYS A 107 -5.25 -3.71 6.09
C LYS A 107 -5.44 -3.90 4.58
N PHE A 108 -5.12 -5.04 4.00
CA PHE A 108 -5.28 -5.31 2.57
C PHE A 108 -6.03 -6.64 2.35
N THR A 109 -6.74 -6.72 1.23
CA THR A 109 -7.35 -7.98 0.77
C THR A 109 -6.27 -8.90 0.21
N ASN A 110 -6.52 -10.21 0.19
CA ASN A 110 -5.51 -11.16 -0.30
C ASN A 110 -5.20 -10.97 -1.79
N SER A 111 -6.17 -10.50 -2.59
CA SER A 111 -5.96 -10.13 -4.00
C SER A 111 -4.99 -8.95 -4.17
N HIS A 112 -4.95 -8.06 -3.19
CA HIS A 112 -4.03 -6.93 -3.18
C HIS A 112 -2.70 -7.26 -2.48
N LEU A 113 -2.61 -8.38 -1.77
CA LEU A 113 -1.37 -8.88 -1.16
C LEU A 113 -0.58 -9.81 -2.09
N SER A 114 -1.24 -10.43 -3.07
CA SER A 114 -0.53 -11.26 -4.05
C SER A 114 0.45 -10.41 -4.86
N ARG A 115 1.74 -10.57 -4.59
CA ARG A 115 2.78 -10.10 -5.51
C ARG A 115 2.74 -10.99 -6.76
N PRO A 116 3.03 -10.48 -7.97
CA PRO A 116 2.88 -11.18 -9.26
C PRO A 116 3.63 -12.51 -9.43
N TYR A 117 4.37 -12.99 -8.42
CA TYR A 117 5.07 -14.28 -8.43
C TYR A 117 4.17 -15.51 -8.53
N LEU A 118 2.85 -15.38 -8.32
CA LEU A 118 1.87 -16.48 -8.43
C LEU A 118 1.56 -16.93 -9.88
N LYS A 119 2.18 -16.33 -10.91
CA LYS A 119 2.00 -16.75 -12.32
C LYS A 119 3.23 -17.41 -12.98
N ARG A 120 4.33 -17.70 -12.29
CA ARG A 120 5.48 -18.44 -12.88
C ARG A 120 5.33 -19.96 -12.81
N GLY A 121 4.14 -20.47 -13.14
CA GLY A 121 3.85 -21.91 -13.23
C GLY A 121 3.56 -22.40 -14.65
N LEU A 122 3.36 -21.49 -15.61
CA LEU A 122 3.12 -21.80 -17.01
C LEU A 122 4.03 -20.88 -17.81
N GLY A 123 4.72 -21.41 -18.81
CA GLY A 123 5.75 -20.73 -19.60
C GLY A 123 5.22 -19.59 -20.47
N GLU A 124 4.59 -18.60 -19.86
CA GLU A 124 4.17 -17.37 -20.51
C GLU A 124 5.29 -16.35 -20.38
N GLU A 125 5.77 -15.97 -21.56
CA GLU A 125 6.71 -14.88 -21.79
C GLU A 125 6.28 -13.62 -21.04
N LYS A 126 7.30 -12.85 -20.64
CA LYS A 126 7.23 -11.51 -20.06
C LYS A 126 6.08 -10.67 -20.68
N MET A 127 4.88 -10.76 -20.11
CA MET A 127 3.93 -9.68 -20.28
C MET A 127 4.35 -8.58 -19.31
N ASP A 128 4.67 -7.45 -19.92
CA ASP A 128 4.92 -6.14 -19.32
C ASP A 128 3.65 -5.63 -18.62
N TRP A 129 3.20 -6.35 -17.59
CA TRP A 129 2.19 -5.85 -16.67
C TRP A 129 2.89 -4.83 -15.79
N GLY A 130 2.63 -3.55 -16.03
CA GLY A 130 3.05 -2.47 -15.14
C GLY A 130 2.81 -2.86 -13.68
N ASP A 131 3.71 -2.46 -12.80
CA ASP A 131 3.73 -2.95 -11.41
C ASP A 131 2.36 -2.78 -10.71
N ASP A 132 1.57 -3.86 -10.68
CA ASP A 132 0.21 -3.91 -10.11
C ASP A 132 0.18 -3.42 -8.64
N ARG A 133 1.34 -3.41 -7.97
CA ARG A 133 1.49 -2.87 -6.62
C ARG A 133 1.19 -1.38 -6.53
N THR A 134 1.32 -0.62 -7.62
CA THR A 134 0.96 0.81 -7.67
C THR A 134 -0.54 1.05 -7.47
N TRP A 135 -1.37 0.11 -7.91
CA TRP A 135 -2.83 0.13 -7.74
C TRP A 135 -3.31 -0.50 -6.43
N ARG A 136 -2.38 -0.91 -5.57
CA ARG A 136 -2.74 -1.55 -4.30
C ARG A 136 -3.50 -0.57 -3.41
N MET A 137 -4.69 -0.95 -2.98
CA MET A 137 -5.50 -0.14 -2.05
C MET A 137 -5.70 -0.85 -0.72
N CYS A 138 -5.47 -0.14 0.37
CA CYS A 138 -5.83 -0.65 1.70
C CYS A 138 -7.35 -0.65 1.86
N ILE A 139 -7.86 -1.56 2.68
CA ILE A 139 -9.29 -1.76 2.94
C ILE A 139 -9.99 -0.45 3.31
N PRO A 140 -9.48 0.40 4.24
CA PRO A 140 -10.12 1.68 4.54
C PRO A 140 -10.27 2.60 3.33
N CYS A 141 -9.26 2.68 2.47
CA CYS A 141 -9.34 3.49 1.25
C CYS A 141 -10.33 2.89 0.25
N GLY A 142 -10.26 1.58 0.01
CA GLY A 142 -11.20 0.90 -0.88
C GLY A 142 -12.65 0.99 -0.39
N VAL A 143 -12.90 0.99 0.92
CA VAL A 143 -14.22 1.28 1.50
C VAL A 143 -14.66 2.72 1.18
N ALA A 144 -13.79 3.70 1.40
CA ALA A 144 -14.10 5.11 1.17
C ALA A 144 -14.48 5.39 -0.30
N VAL A 145 -13.86 4.69 -1.26
CA VAL A 145 -14.17 4.80 -2.69
C VAL A 145 -15.16 3.74 -3.20
N SER A 146 -15.76 2.95 -2.31
CA SER A 146 -16.70 1.86 -2.65
C SER A 146 -16.14 0.84 -3.67
N MET A 147 -14.84 0.56 -3.62
CA MET A 147 -14.18 -0.45 -4.47
C MET A 147 -14.61 -1.88 -4.12
N TRP A 148 -14.86 -2.15 -2.84
CA TRP A 148 -15.18 -3.50 -2.38
C TRP A 148 -16.67 -3.81 -2.54
N PRO A 149 -17.02 -5.01 -3.05
CA PRO A 149 -18.41 -5.38 -3.24
C PRO A 149 -19.13 -5.45 -1.89
N ARG A 150 -20.25 -4.73 -1.80
CA ARG A 150 -21.08 -4.70 -0.59
C ARG A 150 -21.84 -6.02 -0.42
N GLY A 151 -22.06 -6.41 0.84
CA GLY A 151 -22.80 -7.61 1.21
C GLY A 151 -22.12 -8.92 0.79
N ARG A 152 -20.82 -8.89 0.48
CA ARG A 152 -20.00 -10.08 0.16
C ARG A 152 -18.81 -10.18 1.10
N SER A 153 -18.40 -11.42 1.38
CA SER A 153 -17.15 -11.71 2.05
C SER A 153 -15.98 -11.68 1.07
N TYR A 154 -14.79 -11.37 1.58
CA TYR A 154 -13.54 -11.54 0.86
C TYR A 154 -12.40 -11.85 1.83
N PRO A 155 -11.41 -12.66 1.39
CA PRO A 155 -10.25 -12.95 2.21
C PRO A 155 -9.33 -11.73 2.32
N PHE A 156 -8.79 -11.50 3.52
CA PHE A 156 -7.90 -10.37 3.80
C PHE A 156 -6.79 -10.76 4.78
N GLY A 157 -5.72 -9.95 4.85
CA GLY A 157 -4.67 -10.05 5.86
C GLY A 157 -3.67 -11.20 5.72
N GLY A 158 -3.67 -11.92 4.60
CA GLY A 158 -2.72 -12.99 4.33
C GLY A 158 -2.84 -14.13 5.35
N MET A 159 -1.72 -14.59 5.92
CA MET A 159 -1.72 -15.67 6.92
C MET A 159 -2.33 -15.26 8.27
N SER A 160 -2.41 -13.96 8.55
CA SER A 160 -2.85 -13.45 9.86
C SER A 160 -4.25 -12.86 9.81
N GLY A 161 -4.90 -12.85 8.65
CA GLY A 161 -6.27 -12.40 8.53
C GLY A 161 -7.25 -13.56 8.40
N GLY A 162 -8.41 -13.26 7.83
CA GLY A 162 -9.53 -14.18 7.69
C GLY A 162 -10.46 -13.68 6.61
N TYR A 163 -11.77 -13.82 6.79
CA TYR A 163 -12.75 -13.17 5.91
C TYR A 163 -13.18 -11.82 6.48
N GLY A 164 -13.39 -10.86 5.60
CA GLY A 164 -13.96 -9.58 5.95
C GLY A 164 -15.18 -9.30 5.08
N PHE A 165 -16.09 -8.49 5.59
CA PHE A 165 -17.34 -8.15 4.95
C PHE A 165 -17.46 -6.65 4.80
N THR A 166 -18.04 -6.20 3.70
CA THR A 166 -18.47 -4.81 3.52
C THR A 166 -19.97 -4.75 3.77
N CYS A 167 -20.43 -3.95 4.73
CA CYS A 167 -21.83 -3.78 5.06
C CYS A 167 -22.64 -3.33 3.84
N TYR A 168 -23.76 -4.00 3.56
CA TYR A 168 -24.66 -3.68 2.45
C TYR A 168 -25.14 -2.23 2.48
N ARG A 169 -25.50 -1.74 3.68
CA ARG A 169 -26.16 -0.44 3.88
C ARG A 169 -25.16 0.72 3.94
N CYS A 170 -24.17 0.65 4.83
CA CYS A 170 -23.22 1.76 5.04
C CYS A 170 -21.90 1.62 4.29
N GLY A 171 -21.61 0.46 3.68
CA GLY A 171 -20.31 0.20 3.06
C GLY A 171 -19.16 0.02 4.05
N GLY A 172 -19.42 -0.01 5.36
CA GLY A 172 -18.39 -0.18 6.38
C GLY A 172 -17.78 -1.60 6.38
N PHE A 173 -16.48 -1.68 6.61
CA PHE A 173 -15.77 -2.96 6.74
C PHE A 173 -15.93 -3.57 8.14
N GLN A 174 -16.14 -4.88 8.20
CA GLN A 174 -16.13 -5.65 9.44
C GLN A 174 -15.41 -6.99 9.22
N ALA A 175 -14.42 -7.29 10.06
CA ALA A 175 -13.74 -8.58 10.04
C ALA A 175 -14.65 -9.66 10.63
N GLU A 176 -14.56 -10.88 10.10
CA GLU A 176 -15.23 -12.06 10.62
C GLU A 176 -14.90 -12.30 12.10
N ARG A 177 -15.91 -12.71 12.87
CA ARG A 177 -15.79 -13.09 14.28
C ARG A 177 -16.36 -14.50 14.45
N LEU A 178 -16.08 -15.15 15.58
CA LEU A 178 -16.68 -16.44 15.92
C LEU A 178 -18.21 -16.40 15.76
N GLY A 179 -18.78 -17.33 14.98
CA GLY A 179 -20.22 -17.40 14.68
C GLY A 179 -20.63 -16.85 13.30
N PHE A 180 -19.69 -16.40 12.48
CA PHE A 180 -19.92 -16.09 11.07
C PHE A 180 -19.49 -17.30 10.23
N GLU A 181 -20.43 -17.91 9.52
CA GLU A 181 -20.14 -18.88 8.46
C GLU A 181 -20.08 -18.15 7.11
N GLY A 182 -19.08 -18.51 6.32
CA GLY A 182 -18.73 -17.88 5.04
C GLY A 182 -19.89 -17.90 4.03
N GLU A 183 -20.00 -16.80 3.29
CA GLU A 183 -20.99 -16.52 2.25
C GLU A 183 -22.37 -16.00 2.73
N LYS A 184 -22.38 -15.06 3.68
CA LYS A 184 -23.60 -14.25 3.94
C LYS A 184 -23.82 -13.22 2.84
N VAL A 185 -24.67 -13.54 1.87
CA VAL A 185 -25.28 -12.57 0.96
C VAL A 185 -26.12 -11.59 1.79
N ASN A 186 -25.90 -10.28 1.60
CA ASN A 186 -26.57 -9.19 2.35
C ASN A 186 -26.09 -9.00 3.80
N PHE A 187 -24.80 -9.18 4.08
CA PHE A 187 -24.23 -8.81 5.38
C PHE A 187 -24.54 -7.34 5.75
N MET A 188 -25.07 -7.15 6.96
CA MET A 188 -25.24 -5.84 7.59
C MET A 188 -24.43 -5.78 8.88
N CYS A 189 -23.75 -4.65 9.12
CA CYS A 189 -23.04 -4.44 10.37
C CYS A 189 -24.01 -4.23 11.55
N ASP A 190 -23.53 -4.48 12.76
CA ASP A 190 -24.32 -4.40 14.01
C ASP A 190 -25.03 -3.04 14.17
N SER A 191 -24.34 -1.95 13.82
CA SER A 191 -24.90 -0.60 13.85
C SER A 191 -26.07 -0.42 12.88
N CYS A 192 -25.99 -1.02 11.69
CA CYS A 192 -27.08 -0.99 10.72
C CYS A 192 -28.23 -1.93 11.12
N HIS A 193 -27.92 -3.04 11.80
CA HIS A 193 -28.92 -3.99 12.31
C HIS A 193 -29.76 -3.37 13.44
N GLY A 194 -29.13 -2.71 14.41
CA GLY A 194 -29.84 -2.05 15.52
C GLY A 194 -30.83 -0.96 15.07
N SER A 195 -30.46 -0.18 14.05
CA SER A 195 -31.31 0.88 13.50
C SER A 195 -32.59 0.41 12.78
N ILE A 196 -32.73 -0.90 12.51
CA ILE A 196 -33.98 -1.48 11.99
C ILE A 196 -34.96 -1.75 13.15
N ASN A 197 -34.45 -2.21 14.29
CA ASN A 197 -35.28 -2.58 15.44
C ASN A 197 -35.84 -1.37 16.18
N GLU A 198 -35.17 -0.21 16.16
CA GLU A 198 -35.65 1.02 16.80
C GLU A 198 -36.83 1.70 16.07
N LYS A 199 -37.19 1.25 14.85
CA LYS A 199 -38.36 1.79 14.13
C LYS A 199 -39.66 1.03 14.40
N GLN A 200 -39.66 0.06 15.32
CA GLN A 200 -40.83 -0.72 15.73
C GLN A 200 -41.13 -0.57 17.22
N GLU A 201 -41.24 0.66 17.71
CA GLU A 201 -42.09 0.92 18.89
C GLU A 201 -43.20 1.89 18.48
N PRO A 202 -44.40 1.40 18.13
CA PRO A 202 -45.56 2.26 18.16
C PRO A 202 -45.87 2.56 19.63
N PHE A 203 -45.70 3.83 20.01
CA PHE A 203 -46.28 4.40 21.23
C PHE A 203 -47.72 3.90 21.36
N SER A 204 -47.95 3.02 22.33
CA SER A 204 -49.30 2.65 22.75
C SER A 204 -49.68 3.61 23.87
N THR A 205 -50.64 4.49 23.60
CA THR A 205 -51.38 5.26 24.61
C THR A 205 -52.80 4.73 24.62
#